data_AF-A0A950WMQ0-F1
#
_entry.id   AF-A0A950WMQ0-F1
#
_cell.length_a   1.000
_cell.length_b   1.000
_cell.length_c   1.000
_cell.angle_alpha   90.00
_cell.angle_beta   90.00
_cell.angle_gamma   90.00
#
_symmetry.space_group_name_H-M   'P 1'
#
loop_
_entity.id
_entity.type
_entity.pdbx_description
1 polymer ?
#
loop_
_entity_poly.entity_id
_entity_poly.type
_entity_poly.pdbx_seq_one_letter_code
_entity_poly.pdbx_strand_id
1 'polypeptide(L)' 'MSFSLPDIFGTIGVATIILAYVLLQTERLRSEQLAYSAMNAAGAALILVSLWYSPNLPSVVVESFWLVISLYGIARNIRK' A
#
# COMPACT_ATOMS: atom_id res chain seq x y z
N MET A 1 -21.37 14.33 4.16
CA MET A 1 -20.12 13.71 4.65
C MET A 1 -18.99 14.69 4.38
N SER A 2 -18.36 15.23 5.42
CA SER A 2 -17.15 16.04 5.26
C SER A 2 -15.96 15.09 5.13
N PHE A 3 -15.21 15.18 4.02
CA PHE A 3 -13.97 14.43 3.84
C PHE A 3 -12.93 14.94 4.84
N SER A 4 -12.46 14.07 5.73
CA SER A 4 -11.43 14.41 6.72
C SER A 4 -10.03 14.18 6.16
N LEU A 5 -9.01 14.78 6.79
CA LEU A 5 -7.61 14.55 6.41
C LEU A 5 -7.21 13.05 6.43
N PRO A 6 -7.62 12.24 7.43
CA PRO A 6 -7.42 10.78 7.39
C PRO A 6 -8.06 10.10 6.17
N ASP A 7 -9.24 10.53 5.72
CA ASP A 7 -9.90 9.97 4.54
C ASP A 7 -9.13 10.28 3.25
N ILE A 8 -8.49 11.46 3.19
CA ILE A 8 -7.61 11.84 2.08
C ILE A 8 -6.38 10.91 2.05
N PHE A 9 -5.72 10.69 3.18
CA PHE A 9 -4.58 9.76 3.26
C PHE A 9 -4.99 8.34 2.84
N GLY A 10 -6.11 7.84 3.36
CA GLY A 10 -6.63 6.53 2.98
C GLY A 10 -6.91 6.44 1.48
N THR A 11 -7.53 7.47 0.90
CA THR A 11 -7.84 7.53 -0.53
C THR A 11 -6.56 7.56 -1.40
N ILE A 12 -5.56 8.34 -1.01
CA ILE A 12 -4.25 8.37 -1.70
C ILE A 12 -3.57 7.00 -1.59
N GLY A 13 -3.63 6.36 -0.43
CA GLY A 13 -3.10 5.02 -0.22
C GLY A 13 -3.74 3.98 -1.14
N VAL A 14 -5.09 3.97 -1.21
CA VAL A 14 -5.85 3.11 -2.13
C VAL A 14 -5.46 3.38 -3.59
N ALA A 15 -5.42 4.65 -4.01
CA ALA A 15 -5.02 5.01 -5.36
C ALA A 15 -3.59 4.54 -5.69
N THR A 16 -2.68 4.58 -4.72
CA THR A 16 -1.29 4.14 -4.86
C THR A 16 -1.19 2.62 -5.06
N ILE A 17 -1.92 1.83 -4.26
CA ILE A 17 -1.95 0.36 -4.43
C ILE A 17 -2.57 -0.02 -5.77
N ILE A 18 -3.69 0.62 -6.15
CA ILE A 18 -4.33 0.37 -7.44
C ILE A 18 -3.38 0.73 -8.59
N LEU A 19 -2.69 1.86 -8.52
CA LEU A 19 -1.71 2.24 -9.53
C LEU A 19 -0.57 1.23 -9.63
N ALA A 20 -0.05 0.74 -8.50
CA ALA A 20 0.97 -0.32 -8.49
C ALA A 20 0.47 -1.59 -9.18
N TYR A 21 -0.79 -1.97 -8.93
CA TYR A 21 -1.43 -3.13 -9.55
C TYR A 21 -1.66 -2.92 -11.05
N VAL A 22 -2.10 -1.73 -11.48
CA VAL A 22 -2.26 -1.39 -12.91
C VAL A 22 -0.91 -1.46 -13.63
N LEU A 23 0.15 -0.92 -13.03
CA LEU A 23 1.49 -0.98 -13.60
C LEU A 23 2.01 -2.43 -13.66
N LEU A 24 1.72 -3.25 -12.66
CA LEU A 24 2.02 -4.69 -12.69
C LEU A 24 1.26 -5.39 -13.83
N GLN A 25 -0.05 -5.17 -13.92
CA GLN A 25 -0.93 -5.82 -14.89
C GLN A 25 -0.64 -5.40 -16.34
N THR A 26 -0.14 -4.19 -16.54
CA THR A 26 0.32 -3.66 -17.83
C THR A 26 1.79 -3.97 -18.12
N GLU A 27 2.43 -4.80 -17.29
CA GLU A 27 3.83 -5.23 -17.41
C GLU A 27 4.85 -4.07 -17.37
N ARG A 28 4.42 -2.89 -16.92
CA ARG A 28 5.28 -1.71 -16.72
C ARG A 28 6.09 -1.80 -15.43
N LEU A 29 5.61 -2.58 -14.47
CA LEU A 29 6.34 -3.01 -13.28
C LEU A 29 6.31 -4.53 -13.17
N ARG A 30 7.38 -5.11 -12.65
CA ARG A 30 7.46 -6.50 -12.24
C ARG A 30 7.46 -6.60 -10.72
N SER A 31 6.95 -7.70 -10.20
CA SER A 31 6.79 -7.90 -8.75
C SER A 31 8.12 -7.93 -7.98
N GLU A 32 9.25 -8.21 -8.65
CA GLU A 32 10.58 -8.20 -8.05
C GLU A 32 11.23 -6.82 -7.98
N GLN A 33 10.67 -5.83 -8.67
CA GLN A 33 11.22 -4.47 -8.67
C GLN A 33 10.91 -3.76 -7.36
N LEU A 34 11.92 -3.04 -6.84
CA LEU A 34 11.79 -2.24 -5.61
C LEU A 34 10.60 -1.29 -5.66
N ALA A 35 10.35 -0.66 -6.81
CA ALA A 35 9.26 0.28 -6.99
C ALA A 35 7.88 -0.35 -6.70
N TYR A 36 7.65 -1.61 -7.13
CA TYR A 36 6.38 -2.29 -6.87
C TYR A 36 6.16 -2.53 -5.37
N SER A 37 7.16 -3.05 -4.66
CA SER A 37 7.08 -3.26 -3.21
C SER A 37 7.02 -1.93 -2.44
N ALA A 38 7.75 -0.90 -2.87
CA ALA A 38 7.72 0.42 -2.25
C ALA A 38 6.35 1.10 -2.37
N MET A 39 5.72 1.03 -3.54
CA MET A 39 4.38 1.58 -3.74
C MET A 39 3.34 0.87 -2.88
N ASN A 40 3.37 -0.46 -2.82
CA ASN A 40 2.44 -1.21 -1.96
C ASN A 40 2.67 -0.92 -0.47
N ALA A 41 3.93 -0.84 -0.01
CA ALA A 41 4.23 -0.48 1.38
C ALA A 41 3.74 0.93 1.73
N ALA A 42 4.01 1.91 0.86
CA ALA A 42 3.56 3.29 1.07
C ALA A 42 2.03 3.41 1.06
N GLY A 43 1.37 2.73 0.10
CA GLY A 43 -0.08 2.70 0.02
C GLY A 43 -0.73 2.08 1.25
N ALA A 44 -0.25 0.91 1.68
CA ALA A 44 -0.76 0.21 2.86
C ALA A 44 -0.54 1.02 4.15
N ALA A 45 0.62 1.67 4.30
CA ALA A 45 0.89 2.53 5.45
C ALA A 45 -0.08 3.72 5.52
N LEU A 46 -0.38 4.37 4.40
CA LEU A 46 -1.36 5.47 4.34
C LEU A 46 -2.78 5.01 4.70
N ILE A 47 -3.19 3.83 4.23
CA ILE A 47 -4.50 3.26 4.57
C ILE A 47 -4.54 2.91 6.07
N LEU A 48 -3.49 2.31 6.62
CA LEU A 48 -3.41 2.02 8.05
C LEU A 48 -3.48 3.28 8.92
N VAL A 49 -2.86 4.39 8.49
CA VAL A 49 -3.00 5.69 9.16
C VAL A 49 -4.46 6.16 9.15
N SER A 50 -5.17 6.02 8.02
CA SER A 50 -6.59 6.35 7.93
C SER A 50 -7.44 5.48 8.87
N LEU A 51 -7.17 4.17 8.90
CA LEU A 51 -7.87 3.19 9.72
C LEU A 51 -7.62 3.38 11.22
N TRP A 52 -6.57 4.09 11.63
CA TRP A 52 -6.38 4.47 13.03
C TRP A 52 -7.47 5.42 13.53
N TYR A 53 -7.99 6.30 12.65
CA TYR A 53 -9.05 7.26 12.99
C TYR A 53 -10.45 6.69 12.74
N SER A 54 -10.59 5.83 11.74
CA SER A 54 -11.85 5.16 11.37
C SER A 54 -11.64 3.65 11.28
N PRO A 55 -11.59 2.92 12.41
CA PRO A 55 -11.20 1.52 12.41
C PRO A 55 -12.14 0.61 11.63
N ASN A 56 -11.55 -0.21 10.77
CA ASN A 56 -12.19 -1.34 10.11
C ASN A 56 -11.27 -2.56 10.24
N LEU A 57 -11.65 -3.51 11.10
CA LEU A 57 -10.77 -4.64 11.43
C LEU A 57 -10.38 -5.48 10.20
N PRO A 58 -11.30 -5.89 9.30
CA PRO A 58 -10.93 -6.56 8.06
C PRO A 58 -9.88 -5.79 7.22
N SER A 59 -10.07 -4.48 7.03
CA SER A 59 -9.12 -3.65 6.29
C SER A 59 -7.77 -3.56 7.00
N VAL A 60 -7.75 -3.37 8.33
CA VAL A 60 -6.50 -3.31 9.10
C VAL A 60 -5.69 -4.60 8.92
N VAL A 61 -6.35 -5.75 8.95
CA VAL A 61 -5.69 -7.06 8.76
C VAL A 61 -5.07 -7.15 7.36
N VAL A 62 -5.85 -6.87 6.31
CA VAL A 62 -5.37 -6.96 4.91
C VAL A 62 -4.21 -5.98 4.65
N GLU A 63 -4.33 -4.73 5.09
CA GLU A 63 -3.29 -3.73 4.87
C GLU A 63 -2.03 -4.02 5.69
N SER A 64 -2.16 -4.60 6.89
CA SER A 64 -1.01 -5.06 7.66
C SER A 64 -0.25 -6.18 6.92
N PHE A 65 -0.96 -7.13 6.32
CA PHE A 65 -0.33 -8.15 5.48
C PHE A 65 0.36 -7.54 4.26
N TRP A 66 -0.31 -6.62 3.54
CA TRP A 66 0.28 -5.90 2.40
C TRP A 66 1.56 -5.17 2.78
N LEU A 67 1.56 -4.49 3.93
CA LEU A 67 2.73 -3.80 4.44
C LEU A 67 3.88 -4.80 4.72
N VAL A 68 3.60 -5.89 5.44
CA VAL A 68 4.61 -6.91 5.79
C VAL A 68 5.22 -7.57 4.54
N ILE A 69 4.40 -8.02 3.58
CA ILE A 69 4.92 -8.66 2.36
C ILE A 69 5.70 -7.67 1.49
N SER A 70 5.30 -6.40 1.49
CA SER A 70 5.99 -5.33 0.76
C SER A 70 7.34 -5.01 1.39
N LEU A 71 7.41 -4.93 2.73
CA LEU A 71 8.68 -4.77 3.45
C LEU A 71 9.63 -5.94 3.21
N TYR A 72 9.13 -7.17 3.16
CA TYR A 72 9.93 -8.33 2.76
C TYR A 72 10.47 -8.18 1.32
N GLY A 73 9.65 -7.76 0.37
CA GLY A 73 10.05 -7.50 -1.01
C GLY A 73 11.16 -6.44 -1.12
N ILE A 74 11.00 -5.33 -0.39
CA ILE A 74 12.01 -4.26 -0.28
C ILE A 74 13.32 -4.80 0.29
N ALA A 75 13.27 -5.48 1.44
CA ALA A 75 14.46 -6.03 2.09
C ALA A 75 15.20 -7.04 1.21
N ARG A 76 14.46 -7.89 0.48
CA ARG A 76 15.02 -8.84 -0.48
C ARG A 76 15.69 -8.13 -1.66
N ASN A 77 15.13 -7.03 -2.16
CA ASN A 77 15.68 -6.29 -3.29
C ASN A 77 16.98 -5.56 -2.91
N ILE A 78 17.02 -4.94 -1.73
CA ILE A 78 18.21 -4.21 -1.22
C ILE A 78 19.38 -5.14 -0.87
N ARG A 79 19.09 -6.40 -0.50
CA ARG A 79 20.12 -7.40 -0.16
C ARG A 79 20.76 -8.11 -1.37
N LYS A 80 20.28 -7.85 -2.58
CA LYS A 80 20.88 -8.35 -3.82
C LYS A 80 21.97 -7.42 -4.31
#